data_AF-A0A0B0EW31-F1
#
_entry.id   AF-A0A0B0EW31-F1
#
_cell.length_a   1.000
_cell.length_b   1.000
_cell.length_c   1.000
_cell.angle_alpha   90.00
_cell.angle_beta   90.00
_cell.angle_gamma   90.00
#
_symmetry.space_group_name_H-M   'P 1'
#
loop_
_entity.id
_entity.type
_entity.pdbx_description
1 polymer ?
#
loop_
_entity_poly.entity_id
_entity_poly.type
_entity_poly.pdbx_seq_one_letter_code
_entity_poly.pdbx_strand_id
1 'polypeptide(L)'
;MNMFIVDGPGANRASVGFNDIDLEINDKVLAIKAEAERRITALDWRLQRAQEREQLGEAGFETVANVLALREQIRQASNAAEQAVSTLTDVGAVRAFTW
;
A
#
# COMPACT_ATOMS: atom_id res chain seq x y z
N MET A 1 -5.34 -54.04 14.21
CA MET A 1 -5.52 -54.56 12.84
C MET A 1 -5.11 -53.45 11.90
N ASN A 2 -3.87 -53.49 11.40
CA ASN A 2 -3.36 -52.46 10.48
C ASN A 2 -4.05 -52.59 9.13
N MET A 3 -4.74 -51.53 8.71
CA MET A 3 -5.12 -51.35 7.30
C MET A 3 -4.27 -50.20 6.75
N PHE A 4 -3.24 -50.58 6.00
CA PHE A 4 -2.43 -49.68 5.19
C PHE A 4 -3.31 -49.11 4.07
N ILE A 5 -3.56 -47.80 4.10
CA ILE A 5 -4.01 -47.08 2.90
C ILE A 5 -2.74 -46.60 2.20
N VAL A 6 -2.50 -47.18 1.04
CA VAL A 6 -1.44 -46.85 0.09
C VAL A 6 -1.61 -45.40 -0.35
N ASP A 7 -0.54 -44.63 -0.11
CA ASP A 7 -0.35 -43.26 -0.58
C ASP A 7 -0.47 -43.22 -2.11
N GLY A 8 -1.47 -42.50 -2.61
CA GLY A 8 -1.66 -42.26 -4.03
C GLY A 8 -0.74 -41.11 -4.49
N PRO A 9 0.04 -41.26 -5.58
CA PRO A 9 0.91 -40.20 -6.07
C PRO A 9 0.04 -39.13 -6.73
N GLY A 10 -0.42 -38.17 -5.95
CA GLY A 10 -1.37 -37.17 -6.42
C GLY A 10 -2.20 -36.48 -5.33
N ALA A 11 -2.01 -36.82 -4.05
CA ALA A 11 -2.45 -35.95 -2.97
C ALA A 11 -1.64 -34.66 -3.03
N ASN A 12 -2.08 -33.75 -3.88
CA ASN A 12 -1.69 -32.36 -3.86
C ASN A 12 -1.89 -31.95 -2.40
N ARG A 13 -0.77 -31.74 -1.70
CA ARG A 13 -0.79 -31.23 -0.34
C ARG A 13 -1.41 -29.85 -0.46
N ALA A 14 -2.73 -29.79 -0.38
CA ALA A 14 -3.46 -28.59 -0.04
C ALA A 14 -3.02 -28.31 1.40
N SER A 15 -1.86 -27.67 1.50
CA SER A 15 -1.38 -27.05 2.72
C SER A 15 -2.54 -26.20 3.21
N VAL A 16 -3.08 -26.62 4.35
CA VAL A 16 -3.99 -25.84 5.17
C VAL A 16 -3.17 -24.66 5.69
N GLY A 17 -2.93 -23.69 4.84
CA GLY A 17 -2.35 -22.39 5.16
C GLY A 17 -3.50 -21.41 5.29
N PHE A 18 -3.45 -20.55 6.30
CA PHE A 18 -4.20 -19.30 6.29
C PHE A 18 -4.03 -18.68 4.89
N ASN A 19 -5.13 -18.50 4.14
CA ASN A 19 -5.14 -18.19 2.70
C ASN A 19 -3.88 -17.41 2.26
N ASP A 20 -2.96 -18.07 1.53
CA ASP A 20 -1.68 -17.46 1.14
C ASP A 20 -1.86 -16.09 0.46
N ILE A 21 -3.01 -15.88 -0.17
CA ILE A 21 -3.40 -14.60 -0.76
C ILE A 21 -3.70 -13.49 0.26
N ASP A 22 -4.30 -13.79 1.41
CA ASP A 22 -4.61 -12.78 2.43
C ASP A 22 -3.32 -12.21 3.04
N LEU A 23 -2.29 -13.06 3.20
CA LEU A 23 -0.96 -12.64 3.62
C LEU A 23 -0.30 -11.73 2.58
N GLU A 24 -0.35 -12.12 1.31
CA GLU A 24 0.24 -11.33 0.21
C GLU A 24 -0.47 -9.98 0.03
N ILE A 25 -1.80 -9.95 0.18
CA ILE A 25 -2.59 -8.69 0.17
C ILE A 25 -2.13 -7.78 1.31
N ASN A 26 -1.97 -8.32 2.52
CA ASN A 26 -1.52 -7.55 3.68
C ASN A 26 -0.13 -6.96 3.46
N ASP A 27 0.83 -7.78 3.03
CA ASP A 27 2.20 -7.33 2.74
C ASP A 27 2.23 -6.23 1.68
N LYS A 28 1.43 -6.37 0.62
CA LYS A 28 1.32 -5.34 -0.43
C LYS A 28 0.68 -4.06 0.08
N VAL A 29 -0.37 -4.15 0.90
CA VAL A 29 -1.01 -2.99 1.54
C VAL A 29 -0.04 -2.26 2.47
N LEU A 30 0.76 -2.99 3.25
CA LEU A 30 1.80 -2.39 4.10
C LEU A 30 2.87 -1.69 3.26
N ALA A 31 3.28 -2.27 2.13
CA ALA A 31 4.23 -1.64 1.22
C ALA A 31 3.68 -0.34 0.62
N ILE A 32 2.40 -0.32 0.23
CA ILE A 32 1.70 0.88 -0.26
C ILE A 32 1.69 1.96 0.82
N LYS A 33 1.32 1.62 2.06
CA LYS A 33 1.31 2.57 3.18
C LYS A 33 2.69 3.16 3.48
N ALA A 34 3.72 2.33 3.51
CA ALA A 34 5.10 2.77 3.75
C ALA A 34 5.57 3.72 2.64
N GLU A 35 5.24 3.43 1.39
CA GLU A 35 5.55 4.32 0.27
C GLU A 35 4.74 5.63 0.34
N ALA A 36 3.49 5.59 0.79
CA ALA A 36 2.65 6.78 0.97
C ALA A 36 3.23 7.70 2.04
N GLU A 37 3.65 7.12 3.16
CA GLU A 37 4.32 7.82 4.24
C GLU A 37 5.61 8.49 3.73
N ARG A 38 6.47 7.76 3.00
CA ARG A 38 7.68 8.33 2.39
C ARG A 38 7.38 9.53 1.50
N ARG A 39 6.37 9.41 0.62
CA ARG A 39 5.96 10.51 -0.28
C ARG A 39 5.40 11.71 0.50
N ILE A 40 4.64 11.48 1.56
CA ILE A 40 4.11 12.54 2.43
C ILE A 40 5.24 13.24 3.20
N THR A 41 6.16 12.49 3.80
CA THR A 41 7.33 13.04 4.52
C THR A 41 8.25 13.83 3.58
N ALA A 42 8.43 13.39 2.34
CA ALA A 42 9.16 14.17 1.34
C ALA A 42 8.56 15.56 1.07
N LEU A 43 7.26 15.77 1.39
CA LEU A 43 6.60 17.07 1.33
C LEU A 43 6.79 17.93 2.59
N ASP A 44 7.47 17.45 3.64
CA ASP A 44 7.69 18.22 4.88
C ASP A 44 8.51 19.49 4.63
N TRP A 45 9.60 19.39 3.88
CA TRP A 45 10.40 20.56 3.49
C TRP A 45 9.57 21.60 2.72
N ARG A 46 8.71 21.14 1.79
CA ARG A 46 7.84 22.04 1.01
C ARG A 46 6.82 22.73 1.90
N LEU A 47 6.26 22.01 2.88
CA LEU A 47 5.29 22.54 3.83
C LEU A 47 5.94 23.60 4.72
N GLN A 48 7.10 23.31 5.29
CA GLN A 48 7.84 24.26 6.11
C GLN A 48 8.14 25.55 5.33
N ARG A 49 8.68 25.42 4.11
CA ARG A 49 8.98 26.57 3.26
C ARG A 49 7.72 27.36 2.89
N ALA A 50 6.59 26.70 2.66
CA ALA A 50 5.33 27.37 2.38
C ALA A 50 4.81 28.15 3.61
N GLN A 51 4.94 27.59 4.82
CA GLN A 51 4.60 28.26 6.07
C GLN A 51 5.46 29.51 6.30
N GLU A 52 6.78 29.38 6.11
CA GLU A 52 7.71 30.51 6.26
C GLU A 52 7.36 31.64 5.28
N ARG A 53 7.03 31.31 4.02
CA ARG A 53 6.66 32.31 3.01
C ARG A 53 5.33 33.00 3.28
N GLU A 54 4.34 32.26 3.76
CA GLU A 54 3.05 32.84 4.16
C GLU A 54 3.25 33.81 5.34
N GLN A 55 4.11 33.48 6.31
CA GLN A 55 4.47 34.38 7.42
C GLN A 55 5.21 35.63 6.95
N LEU A 56 6.03 35.52 5.90
CA LEU A 56 6.72 36.65 5.27
C LEU A 56 5.79 37.48 4.35
N GLY A 57 4.56 37.03 4.10
CA GLY A 57 3.62 37.69 3.19
C GLY A 57 4.03 37.61 1.72
N GLU A 58 4.89 36.65 1.35
CA GLU A 58 5.33 36.47 -0.04
C GLU A 58 4.24 35.80 -0.88
N ALA A 59 3.71 36.54 -1.86
CA ALA A 59 2.73 36.02 -2.82
C ALA A 59 3.40 35.42 -4.07
N GLY A 60 2.70 34.52 -4.76
CA GLY A 60 3.17 33.91 -6.02
C GLY A 60 3.95 32.61 -5.87
N PHE A 61 3.99 32.04 -4.66
CA PHE A 61 4.62 30.75 -4.38
C PHE A 61 3.60 29.68 -3.99
N GLU A 62 4.06 28.44 -3.94
CA GLU A 62 3.32 27.33 -3.35
C GLU A 62 2.91 27.67 -1.90
N THR A 63 1.61 27.62 -1.63
CA THR A 63 1.00 27.90 -0.32
C THR A 63 0.94 26.64 0.54
N VAL A 64 0.70 26.81 1.83
CA VAL A 64 0.46 25.70 2.77
C VAL A 64 -0.74 24.88 2.30
N ALA A 65 -1.79 25.54 1.83
CA ALA A 65 -2.97 24.88 1.27
C ALA A 65 -2.62 23.97 0.07
N ASN A 66 -1.75 24.42 -0.83
CA ASN A 66 -1.30 23.61 -1.96
C ASN A 66 -0.56 22.34 -1.51
N VAL A 67 0.37 22.46 -0.55
CA VAL A 67 1.13 21.31 -0.05
C VAL A 67 0.22 20.34 0.72
N LEU A 68 -0.73 20.85 1.51
CA LEU A 68 -1.71 20.02 2.22
C LEU A 68 -2.65 19.28 1.24
N ALA A 69 -3.06 19.94 0.16
CA ALA A 69 -3.84 19.30 -0.90
C ALA A 69 -3.05 18.15 -1.57
N LEU A 70 -1.75 18.32 -1.82
CA LEU A 70 -0.90 17.25 -2.34
C LEU A 70 -0.77 16.06 -1.37
N ARG A 71 -0.61 16.33 -0.07
CA ARG A 71 -0.60 15.26 0.95
C ARG A 71 -1.91 14.49 0.95
N GLU A 72 -3.02 15.19 0.85
CA GLU A 72 -4.35 14.57 0.83
C GLU A 72 -4.57 13.74 -0.44
N GLN A 73 -4.11 14.22 -1.60
CA GLN A 73 -4.10 13.44 -2.83
C GLN A 73 -3.31 12.13 -2.68
N ILE A 74 -2.15 12.15 -2.02
CA ILE A 74 -1.37 10.92 -1.76
C ILE A 74 -2.14 9.97 -0.84
N ARG A 75 -2.80 10.47 0.21
CA ARG A 75 -3.62 9.62 1.10
C ARG A 75 -4.78 8.98 0.34
N GLN A 76 -5.49 9.75 -0.48
CA GLN A 76 -6.58 9.25 -1.30
C GLN A 76 -6.10 8.21 -2.32
N ALA A 77 -4.94 8.46 -2.95
CA ALA A 77 -4.32 7.51 -3.87
C ALA A 77 -3.85 6.23 -3.18
N SER A 78 -3.33 6.31 -1.94
CA SER A 78 -2.99 5.15 -1.11
C SER A 78 -4.24 4.35 -0.80
N ASN A 79 -5.28 4.99 -0.27
CA ASN A 79 -6.55 4.32 0.08
C ASN A 79 -7.18 3.61 -1.13
N ALA A 80 -7.17 4.26 -2.30
CA ALA A 80 -7.68 3.66 -3.54
C ALA A 80 -6.84 2.45 -3.97
N ALA A 81 -5.51 2.52 -3.83
CA ALA A 81 -4.63 1.41 -4.16
C ALA A 81 -4.78 0.24 -3.18
N GLU A 82 -4.89 0.51 -1.87
CA GLU A 82 -5.18 -0.50 -0.85
C GLU A 82 -6.50 -1.22 -1.13
N GLN A 83 -7.53 -0.46 -1.51
CA GLN A 83 -8.81 -1.02 -1.92
C GLN A 83 -8.70 -1.85 -3.21
N ALA A 84 -7.92 -1.38 -4.19
CA ALA A 84 -7.69 -2.14 -5.41
C ALA A 84 -7.02 -3.50 -5.10
N VAL A 85 -5.97 -3.51 -4.26
CA VAL A 85 -5.27 -4.74 -3.88
C VAL A 85 -6.17 -5.70 -3.10
N SER A 86 -7.01 -5.20 -2.19
CA SER A 86 -7.91 -6.06 -1.41
C SER A 86 -9.02 -6.72 -2.23
N THR A 87 -9.30 -6.21 -3.44
CA THR A 87 -10.23 -6.84 -4.39
C THR A 87 -9.61 -7.90 -5.28
N LEU A 88 -8.29 -8.05 -5.26
CA LEU A 88 -7.58 -9.06 -6.07
C LEU A 88 -7.80 -10.45 -5.48
N THR A 89 -8.03 -11.42 -6.36
CA THR A 89 -8.26 -12.83 -5.99
C THR A 89 -7.16 -13.76 -6.49
N ASP A 90 -6.10 -13.19 -7.08
CA ASP A 90 -4.93 -13.91 -7.58
C ASP A 90 -3.64 -13.37 -6.97
N VAL A 91 -2.80 -14.27 -6.45
CA VAL A 91 -1.51 -13.92 -5.84
C VAL A 91 -0.55 -13.30 -6.86
N GLY A 92 -0.58 -13.78 -8.11
CA GLY A 92 0.22 -13.20 -9.19
C GLY A 92 -0.13 -11.74 -9.45
N ALA A 93 -1.42 -11.42 -9.48
CA ALA A 93 -1.94 -10.07 -9.62
C ALA A 93 -1.54 -9.16 -8.45
N VAL A 94 -1.62 -9.66 -7.20
CA VAL A 94 -1.17 -8.91 -6.01
C VAL A 94 0.32 -8.57 -6.11
N ARG A 95 1.15 -9.55 -6.48
CA ARG A 95 2.61 -9.33 -6.63
C ARG A 95 2.94 -8.35 -7.76
N ALA A 96 2.23 -8.44 -8.88
CA ALA A 96 2.39 -7.57 -10.04
C ALA A 96 1.84 -6.15 -9.85
N PHE A 97 1.04 -5.90 -8.80
CA PHE A 97 0.50 -4.57 -8.51
C PHE A 97 1.61 -3.56 -8.17
N THR A 98 1.60 -2.43 -8.86
CA THR A 98 2.58 -1.32 -8.74
C THR A 98 1.91 -0.04 -8.26
N TRP A 99 2.56 0.70 -7.36
CA TRP A 99 2.07 1.97 -6.81
C TRP A 99 3.21 2.92 -6.42
#